data_AF-A0A367M253-F1
#
_entry.id   AF-A0A367M253-F1
#
_cell.length_a   1.000
_cell.length_b   1.000
_cell.length_c   1.000
_cell.angle_alpha   90.00
_cell.angle_beta   90.00
_cell.angle_gamma   90.00
#
_symmetry.space_group_name_H-M   'P 1'
#
loop_
_entity.id
_entity.type
_entity.pdbx_description
1 polymer ?
#
loop_
_entity_poly.entity_id
_entity_poly.type
_entity_poly.pdbx_seq_one_letter_code
_entity_poly.pdbx_strand_id
1 'polypeptide(L)' 'MKKPDLAGLAAFVAIARERSFRRAAATLGVTPPTLSHTLRELETQLGIRLLNRTT' A
#
# COMPACT_ATOMS: atom_id res chain seq x y z
N MET A 1 -4.31 -16.85 -12.73
CA MET A 1 -4.66 -15.68 -11.89
C MET A 1 -3.75 -15.68 -10.67
N LYS A 2 -2.87 -14.69 -10.52
CA LYS A 2 -2.03 -14.54 -9.32
C LYS A 2 -2.95 -14.07 -8.20
N LYS A 3 -3.02 -14.79 -7.07
CA LYS A 3 -3.81 -14.35 -5.91
C LYS A 3 -3.40 -12.92 -5.56
N PRO A 4 -4.37 -12.01 -5.28
CA PRO A 4 -4.03 -10.66 -4.87
C PRO A 4 -3.09 -10.74 -3.68
N ASP A 5 -1.99 -9.99 -3.74
CA ASP A 5 -0.99 -9.97 -2.70
C ASP A 5 -1.65 -9.45 -1.40
N LEU A 6 -1.74 -10.34 -0.39
CA LEU A 6 -2.33 -10.02 0.89
C LEU A 6 -1.55 -8.89 1.58
N ALA A 7 -0.24 -8.78 1.32
CA ALA A 7 0.57 -7.68 1.82
C ALA A 7 0.17 -6.35 1.15
N GLY A 8 -0.06 -6.35 -0.16
CA GLY A 8 -0.70 -5.25 -0.91
C GLY A 8 -2.00 -4.76 -0.28
N LEU A 9 -2.93 -5.67 0.00
CA LEU A 9 -4.22 -5.34 0.59
C LEU A 9 -4.08 -4.80 2.02
N ALA A 10 -3.21 -5.40 2.83
CA ALA A 10 -2.92 -4.91 4.18
C ALA A 10 -2.29 -3.51 4.15
N ALA A 11 -1.38 -3.26 3.21
CA ALA A 11 -0.77 -1.96 2.97
C ALA A 11 -1.82 -0.91 2.60
N PHE A 12 -2.72 -1.22 1.67
CA PHE A 12 -3.80 -0.32 1.27
C PHE A 12 -4.71 0.03 2.46
N VAL A 13 -5.18 -0.96 3.22
CA VAL A 13 -6.04 -0.74 4.39
C VAL A 13 -5.34 0.10 5.46
N ALA A 14 -4.06 -0.17 5.73
CA ALA A 14 -3.28 0.61 6.70
C ALA A 14 -3.14 2.07 6.26
N ILE A 15 -2.82 2.34 4.99
CA ILE A 15 -2.69 3.72 4.49
C ILE A 15 -4.04 4.43 4.49
N ALA A 16 -5.13 3.75 4.11
CA ALA A 16 -6.48 4.31 4.12
C ALA A 16 -6.93 4.72 5.53
N ARG A 17 -6.58 3.93 6.55
CA ARG A 17 -6.88 4.22 7.96
C ARG A 17 -6.01 5.36 8.51
N GLU A 18 -4.71 5.30 8.29
CA GLU A 18 -3.75 6.25 8.85
C GLU A 18 -3.70 7.58 8.08
N ARG A 19 -4.18 7.60 6.82
CA ARG A 19 -4.05 8.72 5.87
C ARG A 19 -2.61 9.23 5.72
N SER A 20 -1.63 8.37 6.02
CA SER A 20 -0.21 8.71 6.05
C SER A 20 0.63 7.47 5.78
N PHE A 21 1.48 7.55 4.76
CA PHE A 21 2.41 6.47 4.41
C PHE A 21 3.43 6.21 5.52
N ARG A 22 3.92 7.25 6.20
CA ARG A 22 4.86 7.08 7.30
C ARG A 22 4.23 6.37 8.49
N ARG A 23 3.02 6.78 8.90
CA ARG A 23 2.31 6.15 10.01
C ARG A 23 1.92 4.71 9.69
N ALA A 24 1.35 4.47 8.51
CA ALA A 24 1.00 3.12 8.07
C ALA A 24 2.21 2.18 8.01
N ALA A 25 3.37 2.68 7.58
CA ALA A 25 4.61 1.91 7.55
C ALA A 25 5.07 1.54 8.97
N ALA A 26 5.00 2.49 9.91
CA ALA A 26 5.28 2.23 11.32
C ALA A 26 4.32 1.18 11.92
N THR A 27 3.02 1.29 11.64
CA THR A 27 2.01 0.32 12.09
C THR A 27 2.26 -1.09 11.57
N LEU A 28 2.75 -1.21 10.33
CA LEU A 28 3.04 -2.49 9.69
C LEU A 28 4.48 -2.99 9.93
N GLY A 29 5.31 -2.24 10.67
CA GLY A 29 6.70 -2.61 10.93
C GLY A 29 7.60 -2.61 9.69
N VAL A 30 7.25 -1.84 8.66
CA VAL A 30 8.00 -1.75 7.39
C VAL A 30 8.49 -0.33 7.15
N THR A 31 9.36 -0.16 6.16
CA THR A 31 9.80 1.18 5.75
C THR A 31 8.77 1.84 4.82
N PRO A 32 8.65 3.19 4.81
CA PRO A 32 7.75 3.89 3.88
C PRO A 32 8.02 3.60 2.39
N PRO A 33 9.28 3.45 1.93
CA PRO A 33 9.57 3.00 0.57
C PRO A 33 9.05 1.60 0.27
N THR A 34 9.24 0.64 1.19
CA THR A 34 8.70 -0.73 1.06
C THR A 34 7.19 -0.70 0.91
N LEU A 35 6.49 0.03 1.80
CA LEU A 35 5.05 0.15 1.76
C LEU A 35 4.54 0.76 0.44
N SER A 36 5.25 1.78 -0.05
CA SER A 36 4.92 2.45 -1.32
C SER A 36 5.10 1.54 -2.53
N HIS A 37 6.10 0.65 -2.48
CA HIS A 37 6.36 -0.34 -3.52
C HIS A 37 5.26 -1.42 -3.53
N THR A 38 4.97 -2.02 -2.37
CA THR A 38 3.91 -3.03 -2.20
C THR A 38 2.54 -2.52 -2.67
N LEU A 39 2.18 -1.26 -2.36
CA LEU A 39 0.96 -0.66 -2.89
C LEU A 39 1.00 -0.50 -4.41
N ARG A 40 2.14 -0.09 -4.97
CA ARG A 40 2.29 0.09 -6.42
C ARG A 40 2.17 -1.23 -7.17
N GLU A 41 2.70 -2.31 -6.61
CA GLU A 41 2.53 -3.66 -7.16
C GLU A 41 1.06 -4.08 -7.16
N LEU A 42 0.33 -3.81 -6.08
CA LEU A 42 -1.12 -4.06 -6.01
C LEU A 42 -1.88 -3.25 -7.06
N GLU A 43 -1.63 -1.94 -7.16
CA GLU A 43 -2.23 -1.06 -8.18
C GLU A 43 -1.95 -1.58 -9.60
N THR A 44 -0.72 -2.06 -9.85
CA THR A 44 -0.31 -2.63 -11.14
C THR A 44 -1.04 -3.94 -11.44
N GLN A 45 -1.19 -4.83 -10.45
CA GLN A 45 -1.90 -6.10 -10.62
C GLN A 45 -3.40 -5.91 -10.88
N LEU A 46 -4.00 -4.89 -10.25
CA LEU A 46 -5.41 -4.56 -10.43
C LEU A 46 -5.66 -3.70 -11.68
N GLY A 47 -4.63 -3.08 -12.25
CA GLY A 47 -4.74 -2.15 -13.38
C GLY A 47 -5.45 -0.83 -13.01
N ILE A 48 -5.53 -0.50 -11.73
CA ILE A 48 -6.22 0.70 -11.23
C ILE A 48 -5.36 1.42 -10.19
N ARG A 49 -5.53 2.74 -10.10
CA ARG A 49 -4.91 3.56 -9.05
C ARG A 49 -5.84 3.58 -7.84
N LEU A 50 -5.34 3.14 -6.69
CA LEU A 50 -6.12 3.04 -5.46
C LEU A 50 -6.02 4.31 -4.61
N LEU A 51 -4.87 5.00 -4.65
CA LEU A 51 -4.64 6.21 -3.84
C LEU A 51 -4.09 7.38 -4.68
N ASN A 52 -4.64 8.56 -4.43
CA ASN A 52 -4.09 9.82 -4.91
C ASN A 52 -2.97 10.28 -3.97
N ARG A 53 -1.72 9.99 -4.34
CA ARG A 53 -0.53 10.41 -3.61
C ARG A 53 -0.36 11.93 -3.79
N THR A 54 -0.72 12.72 -2.78
CA THR A 54 -0.27 14.11 -2.64
C THR A 54 1.15 14.08 -2.08
N THR A 55 2.08 14.76 -2.74
CA THR A 55 3.52 14.80 -2.37
C THR A 55 3.75 15.29 -0.95
#